data_AF-G5SDH0-F1
#
_entry.id   AF-G5SDH0-F1
#
_cell.length_a   1.000
_cell.length_b   1.000
_cell.length_c   1.000
_cell.angle_alpha   90.00
_cell.angle_beta   90.00
_cell.angle_gamma   90.00
#
_symmetry.space_group_name_H-M   'P 1'
#
loop_
_entity.id
_entity.type
_entity.pdbx_description
1 polymer ?
#
loop_
_entity_poly.entity_id
_entity_poly.type
_entity_poly.pdbx_seq_one_letter_code
_entity_poly.pdbx_strand_id
1 'polypeptide(L)'
;LTVFFGTKGGRPRETIILDAVAVRKALDNALVVAEDRHGRLIDKPDLKSAMKYWHSQAARLGLTGAYSPHSLRYAWAQDAIRHYLAQGFCEKEALAMTAMDLGHGDGRGRYVAQVYGRRDTY
;
A
#
# COMPACT_ATOMS: atom_id res chain seq x y z
N LEU A 1 -9.41 -5.60 6.96
CA LEU A 1 -10.12 -4.51 6.24
C LEU A 1 -10.36 -5.03 4.85
N THR A 2 -11.63 -5.17 4.45
CA THR A 2 -11.97 -5.68 3.13
C THR A 2 -11.88 -4.58 2.08
N VAL A 3 -11.13 -4.82 1.01
CA VAL A 3 -11.02 -3.93 -0.15
C VAL A 3 -11.74 -4.57 -1.33
N PHE A 4 -12.87 -3.99 -1.72
CA PHE A 4 -13.70 -4.47 -2.84
C PHE A 4 -13.43 -3.74 -4.15
N PHE A 5 -13.30 -2.41 -4.11
CA PHE A 5 -13.17 -1.57 -5.30
C PHE A 5 -11.70 -1.32 -5.69
N GLY A 6 -11.46 -1.13 -6.99
CA GLY A 6 -10.13 -0.82 -7.52
C GLY A 6 -9.11 -1.97 -7.43
N THR A 7 -9.57 -3.20 -7.18
CA THR A 7 -8.71 -4.38 -7.09
C THR A 7 -8.36 -4.93 -8.47
N LYS A 8 -7.18 -5.54 -8.59
CA LYS A 8 -6.74 -6.19 -9.83
C LYS A 8 -7.66 -7.37 -10.15
N GLY A 9 -8.31 -7.31 -11.30
CA GLY A 9 -9.25 -8.37 -11.76
C GLY A 9 -10.53 -8.45 -10.93
N GLY A 10 -10.88 -7.41 -10.16
CA GLY A 10 -12.13 -7.34 -9.39
C GLY A 10 -12.19 -8.29 -8.18
N ARG A 11 -11.08 -8.92 -7.80
CA ARG A 11 -11.03 -9.85 -6.67
C ARG A 11 -10.91 -9.09 -5.36
N PRO A 12 -11.84 -9.24 -4.41
CA PRO A 12 -11.69 -8.66 -3.08
C PRO A 12 -10.44 -9.18 -2.39
N ARG A 13 -9.88 -8.39 -1.47
CA ARG A 13 -8.83 -8.85 -0.56
C ARG A 13 -9.05 -8.31 0.83
N GLU A 14 -8.63 -9.08 1.82
CA GLU A 14 -8.38 -8.55 3.16
C GLU A 14 -7.01 -7.87 3.19
N THR A 15 -6.90 -6.80 3.97
CA THR A 15 -5.63 -6.18 4.32
C THR A 15 -5.63 -5.72 5.77
N ILE A 16 -4.48 -5.81 6.42
CA ILE A 16 -4.29 -5.28 7.77
C ILE A 16 -4.09 -3.76 7.80
N ILE A 17 -4.50 -3.15 8.91
CA ILE A 17 -4.18 -1.76 9.25
C ILE A 17 -3.09 -1.81 10.32
N LEU A 18 -1.87 -1.43 9.95
CA LEU A 18 -0.70 -1.48 10.84
C LEU A 18 -0.74 -0.41 11.94
N ASP A 19 -1.17 0.80 11.59
CA ASP A 19 -1.33 1.92 12.51
C ASP A 19 -2.71 2.55 12.29
N ALA A 20 -3.66 2.19 13.15
CA ALA A 20 -5.03 2.68 13.07
C ALA A 20 -5.13 4.20 13.35
N VAL A 21 -4.24 4.75 14.18
CA VAL A 21 -4.25 6.18 14.53
C VAL A 21 -3.77 7.00 13.35
N ALA A 22 -2.65 6.63 12.73
CA ALA A 22 -2.14 7.29 11.54
C ALA A 22 -3.12 7.19 10.36
N VAL A 23 -3.72 6.00 10.15
CA VAL A 23 -4.71 5.80 9.08
C VAL A 23 -5.96 6.65 9.33
N ARG A 24 -6.47 6.71 10.55
CA ARG A 24 -7.62 7.58 10.88
C ARG A 24 -7.30 9.05 10.57
N LYS A 25 -6.15 9.56 11.01
CA LYS A 25 -5.74 10.94 10.71
C LYS A 25 -5.63 11.20 9.19
N ALA A 26 -5.10 10.25 8.43
CA ALA A 26 -5.02 10.36 6.98
C ALA A 26 -6.42 10.37 6.32
N LEU A 27 -7.36 9.55 6.82
CA LEU A 27 -8.73 9.51 6.34
C LEU A 27 -9.48 10.82 6.66
N ASP A 28 -9.34 11.36 7.87
CA ASP A 28 -10.00 12.62 8.24
C ASP A 28 -9.56 13.77 7.32
N ASN A 29 -8.25 13.88 7.03
CA ASN A 29 -7.73 14.84 6.06
C ASN A 29 -8.24 14.60 4.63
N ALA A 30 -8.32 13.32 4.23
CA ALA A 30 -8.75 12.92 2.89
C ALA A 30 -10.23 13.25 2.65
N LEU A 31 -11.08 13.08 3.67
CA LEU A 31 -12.51 13.41 3.60
C LEU A 31 -12.73 14.91 3.36
N VAL A 32 -12.05 15.76 4.13
CA VAL A 32 -12.11 17.23 3.93
C VAL A 32 -11.72 17.60 2.50
N VAL A 33 -10.63 17.03 1.98
CA VAL A 33 -10.19 17.30 0.59
C VAL A 33 -11.19 16.78 -0.44
N ALA A 34 -11.84 15.64 -0.19
CA ALA A 34 -12.80 15.05 -1.11
C ALA A 34 -14.13 15.83 -1.15
N GLU A 35 -14.59 16.38 -0.01
CA GLU A 35 -15.78 17.23 0.06
C GLU A 35 -15.66 18.44 -0.89
N ASP A 36 -14.51 19.10 -0.89
CA ASP A 36 -14.19 20.22 -1.78
C ASP A 36 -14.02 19.82 -3.27
N ARG A 37 -13.99 18.51 -3.55
CA ARG A 37 -13.63 17.93 -4.86
C ARG A 37 -14.68 16.95 -5.37
N HIS A 38 -15.95 17.23 -5.10
CA HIS A 38 -17.08 16.41 -5.58
C HIS A 38 -16.95 14.92 -5.21
N GLY A 39 -16.45 14.64 -4.00
CA GLY A 39 -16.22 13.28 -3.50
C GLY A 39 -14.97 12.59 -4.04
N ARG A 40 -14.06 13.31 -4.72
CA ARG A 40 -12.83 12.73 -5.29
C ARG A 40 -11.58 13.26 -4.59
N LEU A 41 -10.66 12.37 -4.21
CA LEU A 41 -9.34 12.79 -3.71
C LEU A 41 -8.50 13.49 -4.78
N ILE A 42 -8.57 13.00 -6.01
CA ILE A 42 -7.91 13.61 -7.17
C ILE A 42 -9.00 13.91 -8.18
N ASP A 43 -9.37 15.19 -8.28
CA ASP A 43 -10.37 15.64 -9.22
C ASP A 43 -9.75 15.92 -10.59
N LYS A 44 -9.73 14.89 -11.44
CA LYS A 44 -9.26 14.95 -12.82
C LYS A 44 -10.25 14.22 -13.73
N PRO A 45 -10.37 14.66 -15.00
CA PRO A 45 -11.40 14.16 -15.91
C PRO A 45 -11.22 12.70 -16.31
N ASP A 46 -10.00 12.17 -16.21
CA ASP A 46 -9.66 10.81 -16.64
C ASP A 46 -8.52 10.22 -15.79
N LEU A 47 -8.36 8.89 -15.85
CA LEU A 47 -7.36 8.14 -15.09
C LEU A 47 -5.92 8.59 -15.41
N LYS A 48 -5.61 8.87 -16.68
CA LYS A 48 -4.27 9.26 -17.10
C LYS A 48 -3.89 10.61 -16.47
N SER A 49 -4.81 11.57 -16.50
CA SER A 49 -4.65 12.89 -15.88
C SER A 49 -4.55 12.80 -14.36
N ALA A 50 -5.33 11.92 -13.72
CA ALA A 50 -5.26 11.66 -12.28
C ALA A 50 -3.90 11.06 -11.88
N MET A 51 -3.42 10.05 -12.61
CA MET A 51 -2.12 9.42 -12.37
C MET A 51 -0.97 10.43 -12.54
N LYS A 52 -1.01 11.26 -13.58
CA LYS A 52 0.00 12.31 -13.80
C LYS A 52 0.01 13.31 -12.64
N TYR A 53 -1.16 13.74 -12.18
CA TYR A 53 -1.25 14.63 -11.01
C TYR A 53 -0.64 13.97 -9.77
N TRP A 54 -1.01 12.72 -9.47
CA TRP A 54 -0.44 11.97 -8.34
C TRP A 54 1.09 11.89 -8.41
N HIS A 55 1.65 11.45 -9.54
CA HIS A 55 3.09 11.34 -9.70
C HIS A 55 3.81 12.69 -9.53
N SER A 56 3.22 13.77 -10.05
CA SER A 56 3.77 15.12 -9.86
C SER A 56 3.75 15.55 -8.40
N GLN A 57 2.67 15.31 -7.66
CA GLN A 57 2.61 15.62 -6.23
C GLN A 57 3.62 14.78 -5.44
N ALA A 58 3.71 13.48 -5.72
CA ALA A 58 4.67 12.60 -5.04
C ALA A 58 6.12 13.02 -5.30
N ALA A 59 6.47 13.39 -6.54
CA ALA A 59 7.79 13.91 -6.86
C ALA A 59 8.12 15.20 -6.10
N ARG A 60 7.14 16.11 -5.94
CA ARG A 60 7.30 17.34 -5.12
C ARG A 60 7.53 17.06 -3.64
N LEU A 61 7.10 15.89 -3.15
CA LEU A 61 7.37 15.42 -1.79
C LEU A 61 8.69 14.64 -1.68
N GLY A 62 9.50 14.61 -2.74
CA GLY A 62 10.79 13.90 -2.77
C GLY A 62 10.69 12.42 -3.12
N LEU A 63 9.50 11.89 -3.41
CA LEU A 63 9.31 10.48 -3.81
C LEU A 63 9.74 10.27 -5.26
N THR A 64 11.06 10.18 -5.48
CA THR A 64 11.71 10.06 -6.78
C THR A 64 12.81 9.00 -6.77
N GLY A 65 13.26 8.55 -7.94
CA GLY A 65 14.32 7.55 -8.05
C GLY A 65 14.02 6.27 -7.26
N ALA A 66 14.98 5.82 -6.44
CA ALA A 66 14.83 4.65 -5.57
C ALA A 66 13.67 4.79 -4.57
N TYR A 67 13.34 6.01 -4.15
CA TYR A 67 12.24 6.32 -3.24
C TYR A 67 10.97 6.78 -3.96
N SER A 68 10.78 6.37 -5.23
CA SER A 68 9.53 6.61 -5.96
C SER A 68 8.29 6.08 -5.21
N PRO A 69 7.05 6.47 -5.55
CA PRO A 69 5.85 6.01 -4.83
C PRO A 69 5.72 4.49 -4.64
N HIS A 70 6.34 3.70 -5.51
CA HIS A 70 6.37 2.26 -5.37
C HIS A 70 7.14 1.79 -4.12
N SER A 71 8.14 2.53 -3.66
CA SER A 71 8.89 2.26 -2.43
C SER A 71 8.00 2.26 -1.19
N LEU A 72 6.91 3.05 -1.17
CA LEU A 72 5.94 3.03 -0.07
C LEU A 72 5.28 1.65 0.08
N ARG A 73 5.07 0.94 -1.04
CA ARG A 73 4.57 -0.45 -1.02
C ARG A 73 5.61 -1.40 -0.43
N TYR A 74 6.90 -1.15 -0.66
CA TYR A 74 7.99 -1.96 -0.09
C TYR A 74 8.07 -1.74 1.42
N ALA A 75 8.07 -0.47 1.84
CA ALA A 75 8.06 -0.11 3.26
C ALA A 75 6.88 -0.77 3.99
N TRP A 76 5.66 -0.61 3.45
CA TRP A 76 4.46 -1.24 4.02
C TRP A 76 4.57 -2.77 4.08
N ALA A 77 5.06 -3.43 3.02
CA ALA A 77 5.20 -4.89 2.99
C ALA A 77 6.22 -5.37 4.03
N GLN A 78 7.32 -4.64 4.22
CA GLN A 78 8.31 -4.95 5.24
C GLN A 78 7.76 -4.75 6.66
N ASP A 79 6.95 -3.72 6.89
CA ASP A 79 6.24 -3.52 8.16
C ASP A 79 5.22 -4.63 8.43
N ALA A 80 4.47 -5.06 7.41
CA ALA A 80 3.52 -6.17 7.51
C ALA A 80 4.21 -7.49 7.87
N ILE A 81 5.33 -7.81 7.23
CA ILE A 81 6.14 -8.98 7.57
C ILE A 81 6.59 -8.90 9.03
N ARG A 82 7.14 -7.75 9.46
CA ARG A 82 7.56 -7.54 10.86
C ARG A 82 6.41 -7.71 11.85
N HIS A 83 5.23 -7.17 11.51
CA HIS A 83 4.03 -7.26 12.33
C HIS A 83 3.62 -8.71 12.59
N TYR A 84 3.56 -9.53 11.54
CA TYR A 84 3.20 -10.93 11.70
C TYR A 84 4.27 -11.76 12.42
N LEU A 85 5.55 -11.51 12.15
CA LEU A 85 6.63 -12.15 12.91
C LEU A 85 6.54 -11.80 14.41
N ALA A 86 6.23 -10.54 14.75
CA ALA A 86 6.06 -10.10 16.14
C ALA A 86 4.83 -10.74 16.83
N GLN A 87 3.84 -11.20 16.07
CA GLN A 87 2.70 -11.98 16.56
C GLN A 87 3.02 -13.47 16.75
N GLY A 88 4.22 -13.92 16.41
CA GLY A 88 4.66 -15.30 16.59
C GLY A 88 4.45 -16.21 15.37
N PHE A 89 3.99 -15.67 14.24
CA PHE A 89 3.93 -16.43 12.99
C PHE A 89 5.33 -16.79 12.50
N CYS A 90 5.47 -17.96 11.86
CA CYS A 90 6.73 -18.30 11.22
C CYS A 90 6.94 -17.46 9.94
N GLU A 91 8.18 -17.42 9.44
CA GLU A 91 8.51 -16.65 8.24
C GLU A 91 7.64 -17.02 7.04
N LYS A 92 7.38 -18.31 6.82
CA LYS A 92 6.54 -18.78 5.71
C LYS A 92 5.11 -18.23 5.81
N GLU A 93 4.53 -18.20 7.00
CA GLU A 93 3.18 -17.68 7.25
C GLU A 93 3.15 -16.16 7.09
N ALA A 94 4.11 -15.45 7.70
CA ALA A 94 4.22 -13.99 7.59
C ALA A 94 4.35 -13.54 6.12
N LEU A 95 5.14 -14.25 5.31
CA LEU A 95 5.28 -13.98 3.88
C LEU A 95 3.99 -14.30 3.09
N ALA A 96 3.31 -15.41 3.39
CA ALA A 96 2.06 -15.78 2.73
C ALA A 96 0.94 -14.79 3.05
N MET A 97 0.81 -14.36 4.31
CA MET A 97 -0.16 -13.37 4.75
C MET A 97 0.09 -12.00 4.13
N THR A 98 1.35 -11.55 4.13
CA THR A 98 1.73 -10.31 3.42
C THR A 98 1.41 -10.41 1.93
N ALA A 99 1.60 -11.58 1.30
CA ALA A 99 1.23 -11.79 -0.09
C ALA A 99 -0.29 -11.68 -0.32
N MET A 100 -1.11 -12.21 0.59
CA MET A 100 -2.56 -12.07 0.55
C MET A 100 -2.98 -10.59 0.70
N ASP A 101 -2.42 -9.87 1.67
CA ASP A 101 -2.73 -8.45 1.90
C ASP A 101 -2.41 -7.57 0.68
N LEU A 102 -1.31 -7.91 -0.01
CA LEU A 102 -0.88 -7.25 -1.24
C LEU A 102 -1.76 -7.60 -2.46
N GLY A 103 -2.61 -8.62 -2.36
CA GLY A 103 -3.44 -9.15 -3.43
C GLY A 103 -2.72 -10.11 -4.39
N HIS A 104 -1.62 -10.72 -3.96
CA HIS A 104 -0.84 -11.68 -4.76
C HIS A 104 -1.30 -13.14 -4.60
N GLY A 105 -2.04 -13.44 -3.52
CA GLY A 105 -2.42 -14.80 -3.11
C GLY A 105 -1.37 -15.45 -2.20
N ASP A 106 -1.79 -16.45 -1.44
CA ASP A 106 -1.01 -17.17 -0.43
C ASP A 106 0.22 -17.92 -1.00
N GLY A 107 0.13 -18.42 -2.24
CA GLY A 107 1.23 -19.09 -2.94
C GLY A 107 2.41 -18.20 -3.35
N ARG A 108 2.39 -16.90 -3.03
CA ARG A 108 3.40 -15.91 -3.47
C ARG A 108 4.37 -15.45 -2.38
N GLY A 109 4.46 -16.14 -1.23
CA GLY A 109 5.40 -15.80 -0.17
C GLY A 109 6.87 -15.69 -0.62
N ARG A 110 7.34 -16.60 -1.50
CA ARG A 110 8.69 -16.52 -2.09
C ARG A 110 8.91 -15.25 -2.90
N TYR A 111 7.90 -14.84 -3.67
CA TYR A 111 7.95 -13.59 -4.45
C TYR A 111 8.02 -12.38 -3.51
N VAL A 112 7.25 -12.40 -2.42
CA VAL A 112 7.30 -11.35 -1.40
C VAL A 112 8.70 -11.23 -0.79
N ALA A 113 9.34 -12.34 -0.43
CA ALA A 113 10.71 -12.32 0.10
C ALA A 113 11.72 -11.74 -0.91
N GLN A 114 11.62 -12.13 -2.19
CA GLN A 114 12.54 -11.66 -3.23
C GLN A 114 12.37 -10.18 -3.56
N VAL A 115 11.12 -9.71 -3.63
CA VAL A 115 10.81 -8.35 -4.06
C VAL A 115 10.83 -7.37 -2.89
N TYR A 116 10.22 -7.71 -1.76
CA TYR A 116 10.04 -6.80 -0.63
C TYR A 116 10.97 -7.11 0.55
N GLY A 117 11.49 -8.33 0.66
CA GLY A 117 12.30 -8.78 1.79
C GLY A 117 13.76 -8.28 1.80
N ARG A 118 14.22 -7.59 0.75
CA ARG A 118 15.56 -6.98 0.75
C ARG A 118 15.60 -5.84 1.76
N ARG A 119 16.40 -6.03 2.82
CA ARG A 119 16.88 -4.94 3.67
C ARG A 119 17.96 -4.21 2.87
N ASP A 120 17.88 -2.87 2.83
CA ASP A 120 19.00 -2.07 2.36
C ASP A 120 20.19 -2.41 3.26
N THR A 121 21.18 -3.13 2.70
CA THR A 121 22.51 -3.21 3.28
C THR A 121 23.16 -1.86 2.99
N TYR A 122 23.19 -0.99 4.00
CA TYR A 122 23.99 0.23 3.98
C TYR A 122 25.47 -0.10 3.74
#